data_AF-A0A8C1NGQ7-F1
#
_entry.id   AF-A0A8C1NGQ7-F1
#
_cell.length_a   1.000
_cell.length_b   1.000
_cell.length_c   1.000
_cell.angle_alpha   90.00
_cell.angle_beta   90.00
_cell.angle_gamma   90.00
#
_symmetry.space_group_name_H-M   'P 1'
#
loop_
_entity.id
_entity.type
_entity.pdbx_description
1 polymer ?
#
loop_
_entity_poly.entity_id
_entity_poly.type
_entity_poly.pdbx_seq_one_letter_code
_entity_poly.pdbx_strand_id
1 'polypeptide(L)'
;MGKKLKVGKTRKDKFYHLAKETGYRSRSSFKLIQLNRKFQFLQKARALVDLCAAPGGWWVNSTPDYRSDAVVLLSGVDLVPIKPIPNVVMLQEDITTEKCRQSLRKELQTWKVDVVLNDGAPNVGANWQHDAFSQANLTLMALKLACEFLTKGGTFITKVFRSKDYQPLMWIFQQFFKKVQATKPQASRNESAEIFVVCQGFLAPDKIDNKFFDPRHAFKEVDVQVKTVKDLVSNKKPKAEGYNDGELILYHTFSVTEFLKAENPVDFLSKANAITFDNPELESHPITSPEIRECCCDIKVLGRKELRLLLSWRSKLRRFLAKKLRQEAKHLDQEMSSNDDDSDTDEKESKKKRAEKKDDEDAADGEEEELEKKLAEMKAEEFAELKRFIVNRLNCFFADKRARILNAEGLALGAQIATSKKRARDLIDGSFHRFANSEDMTEIPAWLVDDEKKHRKRPVPVTKEMVEEYKQKWREINARPVRRVAEAKARKKRRMLKKMEQAKKKAEAVVNTVDISEREKMAQLKSIYKKAGVGKEKRDLTYLVAKKGLGRRVHRPAGVKGTFRVVDGRMKKDTRAAQRKEQRGRGKGGRGHKGGRDHKGGRGMKAGKGYANKK
;
A
#
# COMPACT_ATOMS: atom_id res chain seq x y z
N MET A 1 -30.09 -44.58 2.31
CA MET A 1 -29.17 -43.52 1.83
C MET A 1 -29.49 -42.20 2.52
N GLY A 2 -28.62 -41.73 3.43
CA GLY A 2 -28.85 -40.51 4.20
C GLY A 2 -28.73 -39.25 3.35
N LYS A 3 -29.80 -38.45 3.28
CA LYS A 3 -29.79 -37.11 2.68
C LYS A 3 -28.68 -36.28 3.35
N LYS A 4 -27.67 -35.87 2.58
CA LYS A 4 -26.63 -34.93 3.03
C LYS A 4 -27.27 -33.57 3.33
N LEU A 5 -27.69 -33.37 4.58
CA LEU A 5 -27.96 -32.06 5.16
C LEU A 5 -26.62 -31.31 5.38
N LYS A 6 -26.06 -30.75 4.31
CA LYS A 6 -24.99 -29.72 4.38
C LYS A 6 -25.51 -28.58 3.50
N VAL A 7 -25.59 -27.30 3.88
CA VAL A 7 -24.49 -26.36 4.20
C VAL A 7 -25.03 -25.08 4.94
N GLY A 8 -26.29 -25.05 5.38
CA GLY A 8 -26.91 -23.81 5.90
C GLY A 8 -26.50 -23.40 7.33
N LYS A 9 -26.34 -24.35 8.26
CA LYS A 9 -26.09 -24.06 9.69
C LYS A 9 -24.66 -23.58 9.99
N THR A 10 -23.67 -23.94 9.16
CA THR A 10 -22.26 -23.50 9.28
C THR A 10 -21.99 -22.10 8.70
N ARG A 11 -22.97 -21.48 8.02
CA ARG A 11 -22.85 -20.14 7.40
C ARG A 11 -22.99 -18.98 8.39
N LYS A 12 -23.45 -19.24 9.62
CA LYS A 12 -23.69 -18.23 10.67
C LYS A 12 -22.39 -18.03 11.46
N ASP A 13 -21.68 -16.95 11.16
CA ASP A 13 -20.43 -16.62 11.84
C ASP A 13 -20.65 -15.69 13.03
N LYS A 14 -19.56 -15.37 13.74
CA LYS A 14 -19.58 -14.48 14.91
C LYS A 14 -20.33 -13.16 14.64
N PHE A 15 -20.12 -12.54 13.47
CA PHE A 15 -20.75 -11.27 13.12
C PHE A 15 -22.23 -11.39 12.80
N TYR A 16 -22.70 -12.56 12.34
CA TYR A 16 -24.13 -12.84 12.21
C TYR A 16 -24.82 -12.88 13.58
N HIS A 17 -24.25 -13.61 14.55
CA HIS A 17 -24.80 -13.69 15.90
C HIS A 17 -24.75 -12.32 16.59
N LEU A 18 -23.62 -11.63 16.49
CA LEU A 18 -23.46 -10.29 17.05
C LEU A 18 -24.47 -9.31 16.45
N ALA A 19 -24.77 -9.39 15.15
CA ALA A 19 -25.77 -8.53 14.52
C ALA A 19 -27.18 -8.77 15.10
N LYS A 20 -27.54 -10.02 15.37
CA LYS A 20 -28.83 -10.35 16.00
C LYS A 20 -28.88 -9.87 17.46
N GLU A 21 -27.80 -10.02 18.21
CA GLU A 21 -27.70 -9.55 19.61
C GLU A 21 -27.77 -8.03 19.72
N THR A 22 -27.12 -7.29 18.79
CA THR A 22 -27.11 -5.82 18.79
C THR A 22 -28.32 -5.20 18.08
N GLY A 23 -29.24 -6.03 17.55
CA GLY A 23 -30.43 -5.53 16.83
C GLY A 23 -30.15 -5.00 15.42
N TYR A 24 -29.02 -5.32 14.80
CA TYR A 24 -28.73 -4.95 13.42
C TYR A 24 -29.45 -5.84 12.42
N ARG A 25 -29.93 -5.24 11.32
CA ARG A 25 -30.64 -5.93 10.24
C ARG A 25 -29.76 -6.96 9.52
N SER A 26 -28.46 -6.70 9.41
CA SER A 26 -27.51 -7.61 8.76
C SER A 26 -26.14 -7.63 9.46
N ARG A 27 -25.33 -8.64 9.12
CA ARG A 27 -23.91 -8.68 9.50
C ARG A 27 -23.04 -7.67 8.73
N SER A 28 -23.49 -7.20 7.55
CA SER A 28 -22.70 -6.29 6.71
C SER A 28 -22.52 -4.93 7.38
N SER A 29 -23.45 -4.56 8.26
CA SER A 29 -23.38 -3.40 9.14
C SER A 29 -22.01 -3.27 9.86
N PHE A 30 -21.42 -4.37 10.34
CA PHE A 30 -20.10 -4.33 10.99
C PHE A 30 -18.94 -3.98 10.04
N LYS A 31 -19.09 -4.24 8.74
CA LYS A 31 -18.10 -3.83 7.73
C LYS A 31 -18.03 -2.31 7.69
N LEU A 32 -19.18 -1.64 7.63
CA LEU A 32 -19.25 -0.17 7.64
C LEU A 32 -18.68 0.42 8.92
N ILE A 33 -19.04 -0.11 10.10
CA ILE A 33 -18.47 0.36 11.39
C ILE A 33 -16.94 0.28 11.37
N GLN A 34 -16.38 -0.84 10.89
CA GLN A 34 -14.94 -1.03 10.85
C GLN A 34 -14.25 -0.09 9.83
N LEU A 35 -14.89 0.15 8.68
CA LEU A 35 -14.41 1.13 7.71
C LEU A 35 -14.45 2.53 8.31
N ASN A 36 -15.55 2.94 8.94
CA ASN A 36 -15.68 4.26 9.55
C ASN A 36 -14.68 4.47 10.70
N ARG A 37 -14.39 3.44 11.51
CA ARG A 37 -13.34 3.52 12.54
C ARG A 37 -11.95 3.80 11.96
N LYS A 38 -11.67 3.33 10.74
CA LYS A 38 -10.38 3.51 10.08
C LYS A 38 -10.28 4.83 9.31
N PHE A 39 -11.37 5.25 8.67
CA PHE A 39 -11.37 6.34 7.69
C PHE A 39 -12.12 7.60 8.13
N GLN A 40 -12.93 7.51 9.19
CA GLN A 40 -13.65 8.62 9.82
C GLN A 40 -14.43 9.51 8.84
N PHE A 41 -15.15 8.89 7.90
CA PHE A 41 -15.92 9.60 6.87
C PHE A 41 -17.34 9.93 7.33
N LEU A 42 -17.90 9.16 8.27
CA LEU A 42 -19.25 9.44 8.76
C LEU A 42 -19.27 10.65 9.71
N GLN A 43 -18.27 10.91 10.55
CA GLN A 43 -18.41 11.98 11.57
C GLN A 43 -18.55 13.40 11.00
N LYS A 44 -18.19 13.62 9.74
CA LYS A 44 -18.19 14.93 9.08
C LYS A 44 -19.29 15.10 8.03
N ALA A 45 -19.99 14.01 7.70
CA ALA A 45 -21.01 14.04 6.67
C ALA A 45 -22.31 14.67 7.21
N ARG A 46 -23.05 15.32 6.31
CA ARG A 46 -24.38 15.87 6.57
C ARG A 46 -25.41 15.17 5.70
N ALA A 47 -25.06 14.82 4.46
CA ALA A 47 -25.91 14.06 3.55
C ALA A 47 -25.20 12.82 3.03
N LEU A 48 -25.94 11.71 2.91
CA LEU A 48 -25.40 10.42 2.49
C LEU A 48 -26.40 9.65 1.63
N VAL A 49 -25.91 9.02 0.56
CA VAL A 49 -26.69 8.10 -0.28
C VAL A 49 -26.13 6.70 -0.14
N ASP A 50 -26.98 5.70 0.05
CA ASP A 50 -26.60 4.27 0.06
C ASP A 50 -27.24 3.57 -1.13
N LEU A 51 -26.40 3.13 -2.05
CA LEU A 51 -26.77 2.42 -3.27
C LEU A 51 -26.71 0.91 -3.00
N CYS A 52 -27.68 0.17 -3.53
CA CYS A 52 -27.85 -1.27 -3.29
C CYS A 52 -27.96 -1.58 -1.79
N ALA A 53 -28.84 -0.84 -1.11
CA ALA A 53 -28.90 -0.80 0.33
C ALA A 53 -29.56 -2.03 0.99
N ALA A 54 -30.30 -2.88 0.27
CA ALA A 54 -31.07 -3.97 0.88
C ALA A 54 -30.14 -4.95 1.62
N PRO A 55 -30.49 -5.40 2.85
CA PRO A 55 -31.74 -5.22 3.60
C PRO A 55 -31.79 -3.98 4.51
N GLY A 56 -30.84 -3.06 4.35
CA GLY A 56 -30.68 -1.83 5.12
C GLY A 56 -29.77 -1.98 6.34
N GLY A 57 -28.75 -2.83 6.26
CA GLY A 57 -27.82 -3.06 7.38
C GLY A 57 -26.89 -1.87 7.65
N TRP A 58 -26.39 -1.24 6.60
CA TRP A 58 -25.44 -0.12 6.71
C TRP A 58 -26.09 1.11 7.38
N TRP A 59 -27.40 1.30 7.20
CA TRP A 59 -28.22 2.36 7.77
C TRP A 59 -28.40 2.36 9.30
N VAL A 60 -28.58 1.19 9.91
CA VAL A 60 -28.79 1.11 11.39
C VAL A 60 -27.54 1.55 12.15
N ASN A 61 -26.38 1.62 11.47
CA ASN A 61 -25.10 1.99 12.07
C ASN A 61 -24.69 3.44 11.85
N SER A 62 -25.24 4.11 10.84
CA SER A 62 -25.02 5.54 10.63
C SER A 62 -25.86 6.42 11.56
N THR A 63 -26.89 5.85 12.21
CA THR A 63 -27.90 6.57 13.00
C THR A 63 -27.61 6.80 14.49
N PRO A 64 -26.84 5.98 15.25
CA PRO A 64 -26.67 6.20 16.70
C PRO A 64 -25.76 7.37 17.10
N ASP A 65 -24.69 7.65 16.33
CA ASP A 65 -23.74 8.76 16.60
C ASP A 65 -24.16 10.09 15.95
N TYR A 66 -25.27 10.10 15.19
CA TYR A 66 -25.73 11.24 14.37
C TYR A 66 -26.89 12.03 15.00
N ARG A 67 -27.14 11.82 16.29
CA ARG A 67 -28.21 12.50 17.03
C ARG A 67 -27.74 13.83 17.58
N SER A 68 -27.63 14.83 16.71
CA SER A 68 -27.87 16.24 17.05
C SER A 68 -27.98 17.02 15.74
N ASP A 69 -29.20 17.41 15.40
CA ASP A 69 -29.48 18.69 14.72
C ASP A 69 -29.09 18.85 13.24
N ALA A 70 -28.37 17.90 12.64
CA ALA A 70 -28.04 17.90 11.22
C ALA A 70 -29.11 17.16 10.39
N VAL A 71 -29.82 17.90 9.54
CA VAL A 71 -30.70 17.36 8.49
C VAL A 71 -29.92 16.36 7.64
N VAL A 72 -30.22 15.07 7.80
CA VAL A 72 -29.60 14.00 7.01
C VAL A 72 -30.62 13.50 5.99
N LEU A 73 -30.58 14.07 4.78
CA LEU A 73 -31.31 13.46 3.66
C LEU A 73 -30.57 12.18 3.28
N LEU A 74 -31.12 11.06 3.73
CA LEU A 74 -30.59 9.73 3.52
C LEU A 74 -31.49 9.04 2.51
N SER A 75 -31.04 8.93 1.26
CA SER A 75 -31.75 8.17 0.23
C SER A 75 -31.11 6.79 0.07
N GLY A 76 -31.84 5.75 0.48
CA GLY A 76 -31.48 4.35 0.21
C GLY A 76 -32.13 3.89 -1.08
N VAL A 77 -31.31 3.44 -2.03
CA VAL A 77 -31.80 2.92 -3.32
C VAL A 77 -31.51 1.43 -3.41
N ASP A 78 -32.53 0.64 -3.70
CA ASP A 78 -32.37 -0.79 -3.99
C ASP A 78 -33.47 -1.29 -4.92
N LEU A 79 -33.21 -2.38 -5.65
CA LEU A 79 -34.24 -3.05 -6.44
C LEU A 79 -35.29 -3.73 -5.56
N VAL A 80 -34.87 -4.21 -4.37
CA VAL A 80 -35.70 -4.95 -3.43
C VAL A 80 -36.31 -3.97 -2.42
N PRO A 81 -37.61 -4.10 -2.07
CA PRO A 81 -38.24 -3.25 -1.07
C PRO A 81 -37.57 -3.42 0.31
N ILE A 82 -37.16 -2.31 0.91
CA ILE A 82 -36.56 -2.26 2.24
C ILE A 82 -37.63 -1.85 3.26
N LYS A 83 -37.70 -2.54 4.40
CA LYS A 83 -38.59 -2.14 5.50
C LYS A 83 -38.28 -0.69 5.91
N PRO A 84 -39.28 0.21 6.03
CA PRO A 84 -39.06 1.61 6.38
C PRO A 84 -38.15 1.79 7.60
N ILE A 85 -37.29 2.80 7.56
CA ILE A 85 -36.43 3.22 8.67
C ILE A 85 -36.84 4.66 9.01
N PRO A 86 -37.07 4.98 10.30
CA PRO A 86 -37.39 6.35 10.70
C PRO A 86 -36.30 7.34 10.24
N ASN A 87 -36.71 8.50 9.73
CA ASN A 87 -35.83 9.58 9.25
C ASN A 87 -34.95 9.21 8.05
N VAL A 88 -35.35 8.23 7.23
CA VAL A 88 -34.63 7.83 6.02
C VAL A 88 -35.62 7.71 4.85
N VAL A 89 -35.29 8.34 3.72
CA VAL A 89 -36.03 8.20 2.47
C VAL A 89 -35.56 6.92 1.77
N MET A 90 -36.50 6.04 1.42
CA MET A 90 -36.18 4.78 0.75
C MET A 90 -36.83 4.78 -0.63
N LEU A 91 -36.01 4.57 -1.66
CA LEU A 91 -36.42 4.49 -3.07
C LEU A 91 -36.24 3.06 -3.56
N GLN A 92 -37.33 2.46 -4.05
CA GLN A 92 -37.28 1.14 -4.69
C GLN A 92 -37.12 1.35 -6.20
N GLU A 93 -35.88 1.41 -6.66
CA GLU A 93 -35.54 1.69 -8.06
C GLU A 93 -34.25 0.94 -8.46
N ASP A 94 -34.07 0.74 -9.76
CA ASP A 94 -32.83 0.20 -10.31
C ASP A 94 -31.82 1.32 -10.57
N ILE A 95 -30.63 1.23 -9.97
CA ILE A 95 -29.55 2.21 -10.09
C ILE A 95 -29.03 2.39 -11.52
N THR A 96 -29.31 1.45 -12.42
CA THR A 96 -28.89 1.53 -13.83
C THR A 96 -29.84 2.40 -14.67
N THR A 97 -31.05 2.66 -14.18
CA THR A 97 -32.09 3.36 -14.93
C THR A 97 -32.02 4.87 -14.75
N GLU A 98 -32.45 5.59 -15.79
CA GLU A 98 -32.59 7.04 -15.77
C GLU A 98 -33.65 7.52 -14.76
N LYS A 99 -34.68 6.71 -14.54
CA LYS A 99 -35.73 6.96 -13.55
C LYS A 99 -35.17 7.11 -12.14
N CYS A 100 -34.24 6.24 -11.75
CA CYS A 100 -33.57 6.34 -10.44
C CYS A 100 -32.82 7.66 -10.27
N ARG A 101 -32.11 8.11 -11.32
CA ARG A 101 -31.41 9.39 -11.34
C ARG A 101 -32.38 10.57 -11.13
N GLN A 102 -33.52 10.55 -11.81
CA GLN A 102 -34.54 11.59 -11.66
C GLN A 102 -35.17 11.57 -10.26
N SER A 103 -35.48 10.40 -9.72
CA SER A 103 -35.99 10.25 -8.35
C SER A 103 -34.98 10.78 -7.32
N LEU A 104 -33.69 10.43 -7.43
CA LEU A 104 -32.64 10.96 -6.57
C LEU A 104 -32.50 12.48 -6.69
N ARG A 105 -32.59 13.03 -7.91
CA ARG A 105 -32.56 14.48 -8.14
C ARG A 105 -33.77 15.18 -7.53
N LYS A 106 -34.95 14.56 -7.55
CA LYS A 106 -36.16 15.08 -6.91
C LYS A 106 -36.02 15.13 -5.38
N GLU A 107 -35.48 14.08 -4.78
CA GLU A 107 -35.27 14.01 -3.33
C GLU A 107 -34.16 14.95 -2.87
N LEU A 108 -33.02 14.97 -3.56
CA LEU A 108 -31.86 15.81 -3.22
C LEU A 108 -32.07 17.28 -3.57
N GLN A 109 -32.95 17.59 -4.53
CA GLN A 109 -33.19 18.94 -5.03
C GLN A 109 -31.88 19.65 -5.43
N THR A 110 -31.48 20.66 -4.66
CA THR A 110 -30.24 21.43 -4.85
C THR A 110 -29.06 20.91 -4.03
N TRP A 111 -29.30 20.00 -3.09
CA TRP A 111 -28.28 19.49 -2.19
C TRP A 111 -27.41 18.45 -2.87
N LYS A 112 -26.11 18.50 -2.56
CA LYS A 112 -25.13 17.47 -2.91
C LYS A 112 -24.82 16.65 -1.65
N VAL A 113 -24.37 15.41 -1.85
CA VAL A 113 -24.08 14.48 -0.74
C VAL A 113 -22.60 14.41 -0.41
N ASP A 114 -22.27 14.23 0.86
CA ASP A 114 -20.88 14.15 1.32
C ASP A 114 -20.31 12.74 1.17
N VAL A 115 -21.18 11.73 1.28
CA VAL A 115 -20.81 10.33 1.23
C VAL A 115 -21.76 9.55 0.34
N VAL A 116 -21.21 8.76 -0.57
CA VAL A 116 -21.97 7.76 -1.33
C VAL A 116 -21.43 6.38 -0.98
N LEU A 117 -22.31 5.49 -0.52
CA LEU A 117 -22.02 4.12 -0.15
C LEU A 117 -22.58 3.17 -1.21
N ASN A 118 -21.89 2.05 -1.44
CA ASN A 118 -22.33 0.97 -2.33
C ASN A 118 -21.84 -0.40 -1.81
N ASP A 119 -22.75 -1.22 -1.26
CA ASP A 119 -22.48 -2.63 -0.89
C ASP A 119 -23.04 -3.62 -1.93
N GLY A 120 -23.30 -3.13 -3.16
CA GLY A 120 -23.90 -3.87 -4.25
C GLY A 120 -23.13 -5.13 -4.65
N ALA A 121 -23.87 -6.22 -4.78
CA ALA A 121 -23.38 -7.49 -5.30
C ALA A 121 -24.50 -8.19 -6.08
N PRO A 122 -24.18 -8.82 -7.23
CA PRO A 122 -25.15 -9.61 -7.96
C PRO A 122 -25.51 -10.89 -7.20
N ASN A 123 -26.54 -11.58 -7.67
CA ASN A 123 -26.88 -12.93 -7.21
C ASN A 123 -25.77 -13.91 -7.61
N VAL A 124 -24.86 -14.15 -6.67
CA VAL A 124 -23.71 -15.05 -6.88
C VAL A 124 -24.16 -16.51 -6.95
N GLY A 125 -23.66 -17.24 -7.93
CA GLY A 125 -24.01 -18.65 -8.13
C GLY A 125 -23.94 -19.13 -9.58
N ALA A 126 -23.73 -18.22 -10.53
CA ALA A 126 -23.41 -18.58 -11.92
C ALA A 126 -21.89 -18.80 -12.07
N ASN A 127 -21.36 -18.56 -13.26
CA ASN A 127 -19.92 -18.55 -13.50
C ASN A 127 -19.27 -17.37 -12.76
N TRP A 128 -18.19 -17.62 -12.02
CA TRP A 128 -17.44 -16.61 -11.28
C TRP A 128 -17.01 -15.42 -12.16
N GLN A 129 -16.62 -15.67 -13.42
CA GLN A 129 -16.24 -14.61 -14.35
C GLN A 129 -17.41 -13.66 -14.65
N HIS A 130 -18.60 -14.22 -14.92
CA HIS A 130 -19.80 -13.44 -15.19
C HIS A 130 -20.25 -12.67 -13.94
N ASP A 131 -20.23 -13.32 -12.77
CA ASP A 131 -20.59 -12.70 -11.50
C ASP A 131 -19.64 -11.54 -11.14
N ALA A 132 -18.34 -11.72 -11.39
CA ALA A 132 -17.34 -10.67 -11.18
C ALA A 132 -17.51 -9.50 -12.14
N PHE A 133 -17.75 -9.75 -13.43
CA PHE A 133 -17.98 -8.69 -14.42
C PHE A 133 -19.28 -7.93 -14.14
N SER A 134 -20.36 -8.63 -13.80
CA SER A 134 -21.63 -8.01 -13.41
C SER A 134 -21.47 -7.10 -12.18
N GLN A 135 -20.65 -7.52 -11.22
CA GLN A 135 -20.31 -6.71 -10.06
C GLN A 135 -19.49 -5.47 -10.45
N ALA A 136 -18.50 -5.61 -11.33
CA ALA A 136 -17.70 -4.48 -11.83
C ALA A 136 -18.58 -3.47 -12.59
N ASN A 137 -19.49 -3.93 -13.44
CA ASN A 137 -20.46 -3.09 -14.13
C ASN A 137 -21.36 -2.32 -13.14
N LEU A 138 -21.88 -3.01 -12.12
CA LEU A 138 -22.68 -2.38 -11.06
C LEU A 138 -21.88 -1.27 -10.33
N THR A 139 -20.58 -1.47 -10.11
CA THR A 139 -19.72 -0.45 -9.49
C THR A 139 -19.48 0.77 -10.38
N LEU A 140 -19.40 0.60 -11.71
CA LEU A 140 -19.31 1.72 -12.66
C LEU A 140 -20.60 2.55 -12.65
N MET A 141 -21.76 1.89 -12.66
CA MET A 141 -23.05 2.59 -12.59
C MET A 141 -23.23 3.33 -11.26
N ALA A 142 -22.81 2.73 -10.14
CA ALA A 142 -22.77 3.41 -8.85
C ALA A 142 -21.80 4.59 -8.84
N LEU A 143 -20.64 4.48 -9.49
CA LEU A 143 -19.70 5.60 -9.64
C LEU A 143 -20.29 6.73 -10.48
N LYS A 144 -21.03 6.40 -11.55
CA LYS A 144 -21.72 7.39 -12.40
C LYS A 144 -22.70 8.23 -11.59
N LEU A 145 -23.54 7.59 -10.78
CA LEU A 145 -24.44 8.30 -9.84
C LEU A 145 -23.65 9.09 -8.79
N ALA A 146 -22.57 8.51 -8.26
CA ALA A 146 -21.72 9.22 -7.28
C ALA A 146 -21.12 10.50 -7.88
N CYS A 147 -20.59 10.47 -9.10
CA CYS A 147 -19.99 11.64 -9.74
C CYS A 147 -21.00 12.78 -9.94
N GLU A 148 -22.29 12.45 -10.10
CA GLU A 148 -23.33 13.45 -10.26
C GLU A 148 -23.77 14.08 -8.93
N PHE A 149 -23.94 13.29 -7.88
CA PHE A 149 -24.54 13.76 -6.62
C PHE A 149 -23.52 14.13 -5.53
N LEU A 150 -22.27 13.71 -5.63
CA LEU A 150 -21.25 13.91 -4.60
C LEU A 150 -20.70 15.35 -4.59
N THR A 151 -20.47 15.90 -3.39
CA THR A 151 -19.82 17.20 -3.18
C THR A 151 -18.33 17.14 -3.53
N LYS A 152 -17.74 18.28 -3.93
CA LYS A 152 -16.28 18.41 -4.07
C LYS A 152 -15.62 18.12 -2.73
N GLY A 153 -14.69 17.17 -2.71
CA GLY A 153 -14.06 16.68 -1.47
C GLY A 153 -14.79 15.51 -0.80
N GLY A 154 -15.96 15.10 -1.30
CA GLY A 154 -16.75 13.99 -0.77
C GLY A 154 -16.05 12.63 -0.85
N THR A 155 -16.67 11.62 -0.23
CA THR A 155 -16.15 10.26 -0.12
C THR A 155 -17.08 9.25 -0.80
N PHE A 156 -16.53 8.40 -1.66
CA PHE A 156 -17.23 7.26 -2.25
C PHE A 156 -16.67 5.96 -1.69
N ILE A 157 -17.53 5.05 -1.27
CA ILE A 157 -17.14 3.74 -0.74
C ILE A 157 -17.90 2.67 -1.47
N THR A 158 -17.18 1.75 -2.09
CA THR A 158 -17.79 0.68 -2.87
C THR A 158 -17.19 -0.67 -2.56
N LYS A 159 -18.04 -1.69 -2.55
CA LYS A 159 -17.63 -3.09 -2.61
C LYS A 159 -17.17 -3.42 -4.03
N VAL A 160 -16.07 -4.15 -4.14
CA VAL A 160 -15.52 -4.66 -5.41
C VAL A 160 -15.12 -6.12 -5.21
N PHE A 161 -15.26 -6.95 -6.23
CA PHE A 161 -14.69 -8.30 -6.24
C PHE A 161 -13.26 -8.27 -6.79
N ARG A 162 -12.36 -9.05 -6.18
CA ARG A 162 -11.03 -9.25 -6.77
C ARG A 162 -11.15 -10.10 -8.03
N SER A 163 -11.11 -9.45 -9.19
CA SER A 163 -11.18 -10.04 -10.52
C SER A 163 -10.14 -9.43 -11.47
N LYS A 164 -10.15 -9.83 -12.75
CA LYS A 164 -9.33 -9.23 -13.81
C LYS A 164 -9.59 -7.72 -13.94
N ASP A 165 -10.84 -7.32 -13.78
CA ASP A 165 -11.33 -5.94 -13.95
C ASP A 165 -11.04 -5.02 -12.76
N TYR A 166 -10.42 -5.54 -11.70
CA TYR A 166 -10.10 -4.77 -10.50
C TYR A 166 -9.12 -3.61 -10.77
N GLN A 167 -8.10 -3.84 -11.60
CA GLN A 167 -7.09 -2.83 -11.90
C GLN A 167 -7.66 -1.67 -12.75
N PRO A 168 -8.40 -1.92 -13.84
CA PRO A 168 -9.11 -0.87 -14.56
C PRO A 168 -10.02 -0.03 -13.65
N LEU A 169 -10.83 -0.67 -12.78
CA LEU A 169 -11.67 0.06 -11.82
C LEU A 169 -10.86 0.97 -10.89
N MET A 170 -9.75 0.48 -10.36
CA MET A 170 -8.88 1.26 -9.49
C MET A 170 -8.31 2.49 -10.20
N TRP A 171 -7.90 2.33 -11.46
CA TRP A 171 -7.39 3.42 -12.28
C TRP A 171 -8.47 4.47 -12.55
N ILE A 172 -9.69 4.04 -12.89
CA ILE A 172 -10.85 4.95 -13.09
C ILE A 172 -11.11 5.74 -11.80
N PHE A 173 -11.14 5.09 -10.64
CA PHE A 173 -11.33 5.81 -9.37
C PHE A 173 -10.22 6.84 -9.10
N GLN A 174 -8.98 6.58 -9.49
CA GLN A 174 -7.88 7.53 -9.30
C GLN A 174 -8.03 8.79 -10.16
N GLN A 175 -8.77 8.74 -11.27
CA GLN A 175 -9.05 9.93 -12.08
C GLN A 175 -10.05 10.88 -11.40
N PHE A 176 -10.96 10.35 -10.57
CA PHE A 176 -12.03 11.14 -9.94
C PHE A 176 -11.74 11.55 -8.48
N PHE A 177 -10.81 10.87 -7.80
CA PHE A 177 -10.58 11.04 -6.36
C PHE A 177 -9.10 11.26 -6.02
N LYS A 178 -8.84 12.16 -5.08
CA LYS A 178 -7.47 12.45 -4.58
C LYS A 178 -6.77 11.23 -3.99
N LYS A 179 -7.53 10.36 -3.31
CA LYS A 179 -6.96 9.24 -2.57
C LYS A 179 -7.87 8.02 -2.65
N VAL A 180 -7.36 6.96 -3.26
CA VAL A 180 -8.08 5.70 -3.41
C VAL A 180 -7.36 4.61 -2.61
N GLN A 181 -8.07 3.98 -1.68
CA GLN A 181 -7.50 2.93 -0.82
C GLN A 181 -8.40 1.71 -0.76
N ALA A 182 -7.85 0.55 -1.13
CA ALA A 182 -8.52 -0.72 -0.95
C ALA A 182 -8.27 -1.27 0.47
N THR A 183 -9.31 -1.77 1.13
CA THR A 183 -9.24 -2.37 2.46
C THR A 183 -10.27 -3.49 2.59
N LYS A 184 -9.88 -4.61 3.20
CA LYS A 184 -10.80 -5.68 3.56
C LYS A 184 -11.05 -5.66 5.07
N PRO A 185 -12.28 -5.32 5.54
CA PRO A 185 -12.60 -5.28 6.97
C PRO A 185 -12.63 -6.68 7.57
N GLN A 186 -12.36 -6.82 8.87
CA GLN A 186 -12.39 -8.11 9.58
C GLN A 186 -13.77 -8.76 9.61
N ALA A 187 -14.83 -7.96 9.50
CA ALA A 187 -16.21 -8.43 9.38
C ALA A 187 -16.52 -9.07 8.01
N SER A 188 -15.64 -8.89 7.02
CA SER A 188 -15.69 -9.60 5.74
C SER A 188 -15.20 -11.04 5.91
N ARG A 189 -15.80 -11.99 5.19
CA ARG A 189 -15.36 -13.40 5.22
C ARG A 189 -14.03 -13.54 4.52
N ASN A 190 -13.13 -14.35 5.08
CA ASN A 190 -11.85 -14.67 4.44
C ASN A 190 -12.06 -15.37 3.09
N GLU A 191 -13.04 -16.27 3.02
CA GLU A 191 -13.45 -17.02 1.83
C GLU A 191 -14.05 -16.14 0.72
N SER A 192 -14.56 -14.96 1.05
CA SER A 192 -15.17 -14.07 0.06
C SER A 192 -14.09 -13.32 -0.72
N ALA A 193 -14.28 -13.17 -2.02
CA ALA A 193 -13.44 -12.35 -2.89
C ALA A 193 -13.71 -10.84 -2.76
N GLU A 194 -14.60 -10.41 -1.86
CA GLU A 194 -14.92 -8.99 -1.66
C GLU A 194 -13.76 -8.19 -1.04
N ILE A 195 -13.58 -6.98 -1.56
CA ILE A 195 -12.72 -5.92 -1.03
C ILE A 195 -13.51 -4.62 -1.06
N PHE A 196 -13.26 -3.71 -0.12
CA PHE A 196 -13.89 -2.39 -0.14
C PHE A 196 -12.87 -1.37 -0.62
N VAL A 197 -13.26 -0.54 -1.57
CA VAL A 197 -12.46 0.58 -2.05
C VAL A 197 -13.04 1.85 -1.46
N VAL A 198 -12.19 2.61 -0.77
CA VAL A 198 -12.53 3.89 -0.14
C VAL A 198 -11.84 4.98 -0.94
N CYS A 199 -12.65 5.80 -1.61
CA CYS A 199 -12.23 6.90 -2.46
C CYS A 199 -12.52 8.22 -1.74
N GLN A 200 -11.48 8.93 -1.29
CA GLN A 200 -11.60 10.17 -0.53
C GLN A 200 -11.18 11.37 -1.38
N GLY A 201 -11.91 12.47 -1.22
CA GLY A 201 -11.56 13.74 -1.85
C GLY A 201 -11.95 13.78 -3.32
N PHE A 202 -13.25 13.71 -3.61
CA PHE A 202 -13.77 13.85 -4.97
C PHE A 202 -13.30 15.17 -5.62
N LEU A 203 -12.78 15.08 -6.84
CA LEU A 203 -12.22 16.23 -7.55
C LEU A 203 -13.30 17.14 -8.14
N ALA A 204 -14.45 16.56 -8.51
CA ALA A 204 -15.55 17.22 -9.22
C ALA A 204 -15.06 17.95 -10.51
N PRO A 205 -14.57 17.21 -11.52
CA PRO A 205 -14.18 17.80 -12.80
C PRO A 205 -15.39 18.37 -13.55
N ASP A 206 -15.22 19.53 -14.21
CA ASP A 206 -16.30 20.24 -14.90
C ASP A 206 -16.84 19.47 -16.12
N LYS A 207 -15.97 18.72 -16.80
CA LYS A 207 -16.30 17.86 -17.94
C LYS A 207 -15.85 16.43 -17.64
N ILE A 208 -16.79 15.48 -17.72
CA ILE A 208 -16.52 14.06 -17.56
C ILE A 208 -16.75 13.36 -18.89
N ASP A 209 -15.77 12.60 -19.37
CA ASP A 209 -15.94 11.77 -20.55
C ASP A 209 -16.85 10.56 -20.21
N ASN A 210 -17.91 10.37 -20.99
CA ASN A 210 -18.83 9.25 -20.81
C ASN A 210 -18.14 7.88 -21.00
N LYS A 211 -17.02 7.83 -21.71
CA LYS A 211 -16.23 6.61 -21.92
C LYS A 211 -15.75 5.96 -20.62
N PHE A 212 -15.59 6.73 -19.53
CA PHE A 212 -15.23 6.19 -18.22
C PHE A 212 -16.33 5.30 -17.62
N PHE A 213 -17.58 5.51 -18.01
CA PHE A 213 -18.74 4.79 -17.47
C PHE A 213 -19.20 3.65 -18.38
N ASP A 214 -18.69 3.57 -19.61
CA ASP A 214 -19.05 2.51 -20.55
C ASP A 214 -18.23 1.23 -20.27
N PRO A 215 -18.85 0.11 -19.89
CA PRO A 215 -18.14 -1.12 -19.53
C PRO A 215 -17.26 -1.66 -20.66
N ARG A 216 -17.69 -1.47 -21.91
CA ARG A 216 -16.96 -1.91 -23.11
C ARG A 216 -15.61 -1.22 -23.27
N HIS A 217 -15.52 0.04 -22.86
CA HIS A 217 -14.29 0.82 -22.94
C HIS A 217 -13.48 0.67 -21.64
N ALA A 218 -14.14 0.77 -20.49
CA ALA A 218 -13.52 0.68 -19.17
C ALA A 218 -12.79 -0.67 -18.94
N PHE A 219 -13.32 -1.76 -19.49
CA PHE A 219 -12.76 -3.10 -19.33
C PHE A 219 -12.14 -3.66 -20.61
N LYS A 220 -11.85 -2.81 -21.60
CA LYS A 220 -11.13 -3.23 -22.80
C LYS A 220 -9.74 -3.74 -22.39
N GLU A 221 -9.41 -4.96 -22.81
CA GLU A 221 -8.10 -5.52 -22.55
C GLU A 221 -7.05 -4.72 -23.33
N VAL A 222 -6.01 -4.28 -22.63
CA VAL A 222 -4.88 -3.58 -23.24
C VAL A 222 -3.72 -4.57 -23.28
N ASP A 223 -3.38 -5.05 -24.47
CA ASP A 223 -2.27 -5.96 -24.71
C ASP A 223 -0.92 -5.23 -24.66
N VAL A 224 -0.57 -4.68 -23.49
CA VAL A 224 0.78 -4.14 -23.26
C VAL A 224 1.59 -5.15 -22.48
N GLN A 225 1.80 -6.34 -23.06
CA GLN A 225 2.86 -7.22 -22.61
C GLN A 225 4.07 -7.00 -23.51
N VAL A 226 5.04 -6.23 -23.03
CA VAL A 226 6.38 -6.19 -23.63
C VAL A 226 6.99 -7.57 -23.39
N LYS A 227 6.86 -8.46 -24.38
CA LYS A 227 7.46 -9.81 -24.32
C LYS A 227 8.97 -9.66 -24.25
N THR A 228 9.60 -10.39 -23.33
CA THR A 228 11.06 -10.45 -23.24
C THR A 228 11.57 -11.61 -24.09
N VAL A 229 12.83 -11.58 -24.57
CA VAL A 229 13.44 -12.67 -25.35
C VAL A 229 13.40 -14.04 -24.62
N LYS A 230 13.33 -14.04 -23.28
CA LYS A 230 13.13 -15.28 -22.49
C LYS A 230 11.74 -15.88 -22.63
N ASP A 231 10.73 -15.06 -22.87
CA ASP A 231 9.33 -15.48 -22.99
C ASP A 231 9.04 -16.04 -24.38
N LEU A 232 9.88 -15.71 -25.38
CA LEU A 232 9.80 -16.26 -26.74
C LEU A 232 10.21 -17.73 -26.81
N VAL A 233 11.13 -18.17 -25.93
CA VAL A 233 11.64 -19.54 -25.90
C VAL A 233 10.97 -20.28 -24.74
N SER A 234 9.78 -20.85 -24.99
CA SER A 234 9.02 -21.55 -23.95
C SER A 234 9.45 -23.03 -23.84
N ASN A 235 9.95 -23.44 -22.67
CA ASN A 235 10.29 -24.86 -22.38
C ASN A 235 9.05 -25.74 -22.09
N LYS A 236 7.83 -25.25 -22.26
CA LYS A 236 6.59 -25.99 -22.02
C LYS A 236 5.76 -26.01 -23.29
N LYS A 237 5.13 -27.16 -23.60
CA LYS A 237 4.15 -27.25 -24.69
C LYS A 237 3.07 -26.18 -24.47
N PRO A 238 2.81 -25.29 -25.44
CA PRO A 238 1.77 -24.29 -25.33
C PRO A 238 0.43 -25.00 -25.10
N LYS A 239 -0.41 -24.42 -24.23
CA LYS A 239 -1.79 -24.87 -24.11
C LYS A 239 -2.50 -24.47 -25.40
N ALA A 240 -3.40 -25.32 -25.89
CA ALA A 240 -4.25 -24.98 -27.02
C ALA A 240 -5.18 -23.82 -26.60
N GLU A 241 -4.79 -22.60 -26.95
CA GLU A 241 -5.67 -21.43 -26.94
C GLU A 241 -6.30 -21.31 -28.33
N GLY A 242 -7.52 -20.75 -28.39
CA GLY A 242 -8.19 -20.51 -29.66
C GLY A 242 -7.41 -19.52 -30.54
N TYR A 243 -7.74 -19.46 -31.83
CA TYR A 243 -7.17 -18.47 -32.74
C TYR A 243 -7.38 -17.05 -32.22
N ASN A 244 -6.38 -16.18 -32.40
CA ASN A 244 -6.55 -14.75 -32.13
C ASN A 244 -7.66 -14.21 -33.02
N ASP A 245 -8.60 -13.45 -32.45
CA ASP A 245 -9.74 -12.89 -33.18
C ASP A 245 -9.25 -12.03 -34.37
N GLY A 246 -9.49 -12.52 -35.59
CA GLY A 246 -9.19 -11.81 -36.84
C GLY A 246 -8.01 -12.32 -37.67
N GLU A 247 -7.21 -13.29 -37.19
CA GLU A 247 -6.12 -13.90 -37.97
C GLU A 247 -6.57 -15.21 -38.63
N LEU A 248 -6.80 -15.19 -39.95
CA LEU A 248 -7.13 -16.37 -40.77
C LEU A 248 -5.91 -17.23 -41.13
N ILE A 249 -4.69 -16.70 -40.94
CA ILE A 249 -3.43 -17.30 -41.39
C ILE A 249 -2.54 -17.58 -40.19
N LEU A 250 -2.09 -18.83 -40.05
CA LEU A 250 -1.22 -19.31 -38.97
C LEU A 250 0.28 -19.07 -39.24
N TYR A 251 0.65 -18.81 -40.50
CA TYR A 251 2.02 -18.63 -40.94
C TYR A 251 2.22 -17.21 -41.45
N HIS A 252 2.98 -16.41 -40.69
CA HIS A 252 3.20 -15.01 -41.01
C HIS A 252 4.61 -14.79 -41.56
N THR A 253 4.68 -14.33 -42.81
CA THR A 253 5.91 -13.88 -43.47
C THR A 253 5.96 -12.37 -43.44
N PHE A 254 7.06 -11.80 -42.93
CA PHE A 254 7.28 -10.36 -42.94
C PHE A 254 8.56 -10.02 -43.70
N SER A 255 8.68 -8.78 -44.17
CA SER A 255 9.91 -8.35 -44.84
C SER A 255 10.99 -7.87 -43.87
N VAL A 256 12.24 -7.81 -44.32
CA VAL A 256 13.34 -7.23 -43.53
C VAL A 256 13.10 -5.75 -43.27
N THR A 257 12.52 -5.00 -44.22
CA THR A 257 12.22 -3.58 -44.00
C THR A 257 11.15 -3.36 -42.93
N GLU A 258 10.13 -4.22 -42.87
CA GLU A 258 9.12 -4.21 -41.82
C GLU A 258 9.74 -4.51 -40.45
N PHE A 259 10.65 -5.48 -40.39
CA PHE A 259 11.38 -5.81 -39.16
C PHE A 259 12.25 -4.65 -38.66
N LEU A 260 12.90 -3.93 -39.58
CA LEU A 260 13.71 -2.75 -39.25
C LEU A 260 12.84 -1.61 -38.69
N LYS A 261 11.67 -1.36 -39.29
CA LYS A 261 10.72 -0.30 -38.91
C LYS A 261 9.98 -0.56 -37.59
N ALA A 262 9.79 -1.82 -37.20
CA ALA A 262 9.01 -2.19 -36.01
C ALA A 262 9.49 -1.51 -34.70
N GLU A 263 8.58 -0.97 -33.90
CA GLU A 263 8.91 -0.35 -32.60
C GLU A 263 9.46 -1.36 -31.59
N ASN A 264 8.79 -2.51 -31.47
CA ASN A 264 9.15 -3.59 -30.54
C ASN A 264 9.63 -4.82 -31.32
N PRO A 265 10.95 -5.04 -31.50
CA PRO A 265 11.46 -6.15 -32.31
C PRO A 265 11.20 -7.53 -31.69
N VAL A 266 11.07 -7.60 -30.37
CA VAL A 266 10.81 -8.87 -29.67
C VAL A 266 9.37 -9.33 -29.88
N ASP A 267 8.39 -8.43 -29.87
CA ASP A 267 7.00 -8.77 -30.20
C ASP A 267 6.85 -9.08 -31.70
N PHE A 268 7.62 -8.39 -32.55
CA PHE A 268 7.67 -8.72 -33.98
C PHE A 268 8.15 -10.16 -34.23
N LEU A 269 9.27 -10.57 -33.63
CA LEU A 269 9.76 -11.96 -33.72
C LEU A 269 8.78 -12.98 -33.10
N SER A 270 7.97 -12.56 -32.12
CA SER A 270 6.89 -13.39 -31.59
C SER A 270 5.79 -13.67 -32.62
N LYS A 271 5.56 -12.77 -33.57
CA LYS A 271 4.52 -12.90 -34.59
C LYS A 271 5.04 -13.54 -35.87
N ALA A 272 6.28 -13.22 -36.25
CA ALA A 272 6.91 -13.73 -37.46
C ALA A 272 7.19 -15.24 -37.39
N ASN A 273 6.98 -15.91 -38.53
CA ASN A 273 7.45 -17.27 -38.80
C ASN A 273 8.70 -17.23 -39.68
N ALA A 274 8.71 -16.37 -40.70
CA ALA A 274 9.85 -16.12 -41.56
C ALA A 274 10.00 -14.62 -41.86
N ILE A 275 11.24 -14.19 -42.09
CA ILE A 275 11.59 -12.85 -42.57
C ILE A 275 12.20 -12.98 -43.96
N THR A 276 11.57 -12.37 -44.96
CA THR A 276 12.03 -12.38 -46.35
C THR A 276 12.84 -11.12 -46.68
N PHE A 277 13.88 -11.28 -47.51
CA PHE A 277 14.68 -10.16 -47.99
C PHE A 277 14.01 -9.51 -49.20
N ASP A 278 13.60 -8.27 -49.02
CA ASP A 278 12.92 -7.44 -50.01
C ASP A 278 13.89 -6.53 -50.80
N ASN A 279 15.05 -6.21 -50.23
CA ASN A 279 16.08 -5.39 -50.88
C ASN A 279 17.38 -6.18 -51.09
N PRO A 280 17.90 -6.26 -52.34
CA PRO A 280 19.13 -7.01 -52.64
C PRO A 280 20.38 -6.40 -51.99
N GLU A 281 20.35 -5.10 -51.70
CA GLU A 281 21.44 -4.40 -50.98
C GLU A 281 21.57 -4.90 -49.53
N LEU A 282 20.45 -5.20 -48.86
CA LEU A 282 20.45 -5.72 -47.48
C LEU A 282 20.83 -7.20 -47.43
N GLU A 283 20.52 -7.94 -48.50
CA GLU A 283 20.81 -9.36 -48.62
C GLU A 283 22.30 -9.65 -48.91
N SER A 284 22.95 -8.76 -49.69
CA SER A 284 24.38 -8.87 -50.06
C SER A 284 25.34 -8.18 -49.08
N HIS A 285 24.80 -7.49 -48.07
CA HIS A 285 25.61 -6.71 -47.12
C HIS A 285 26.53 -7.60 -46.25
N PRO A 286 27.80 -7.23 -45.97
CA PRO A 286 28.74 -8.04 -45.18
C PRO A 286 28.28 -8.38 -43.75
N ILE A 287 27.43 -7.54 -43.16
CA ILE A 287 26.82 -7.75 -41.83
C ILE A 287 25.76 -8.87 -41.85
N THR A 288 25.19 -9.19 -43.01
CA THR A 288 24.23 -10.28 -43.21
C THR A 288 25.00 -11.57 -43.51
N SER A 289 25.40 -12.27 -42.45
CA SER A 289 26.07 -13.57 -42.56
C SER A 289 25.12 -14.66 -43.09
N PRO A 290 25.63 -15.75 -43.69
CA PRO A 290 24.80 -16.87 -44.11
C PRO A 290 23.97 -17.47 -42.96
N GLU A 291 24.51 -17.46 -41.74
CA GLU A 291 23.81 -17.89 -40.52
C GLU A 291 22.56 -17.03 -40.24
N ILE A 292 22.65 -15.72 -40.48
CA ILE A 292 21.52 -14.81 -40.27
C ILE A 292 20.44 -15.06 -41.32
N ARG A 293 20.82 -15.36 -42.56
CA ARG A 293 19.87 -15.73 -43.62
C ARG A 293 19.10 -16.99 -43.25
N GLU A 294 19.79 -18.01 -42.73
CA GLU A 294 19.16 -19.24 -42.25
C GLU A 294 18.24 -18.96 -41.04
N CYS A 295 18.67 -18.11 -40.10
CA CYS A 295 17.83 -17.70 -38.97
C CYS A 295 16.56 -16.97 -39.41
N CYS A 296 16.59 -16.24 -40.52
CA CYS A 296 15.41 -15.55 -41.05
C CYS A 296 14.38 -16.49 -41.70
N CYS A 297 14.77 -17.71 -42.11
CA CYS A 297 13.85 -18.66 -42.75
C CYS A 297 12.84 -19.29 -41.78
N ASP A 298 13.26 -19.65 -40.56
CA ASP A 298 12.38 -20.21 -39.53
C ASP A 298 12.69 -19.67 -38.13
N ILE A 299 11.97 -18.63 -37.75
CA ILE A 299 12.15 -17.90 -36.50
C ILE A 299 11.64 -18.71 -35.30
N LYS A 300 10.69 -19.63 -35.52
CA LYS A 300 10.06 -20.41 -34.42
C LYS A 300 10.95 -21.53 -33.90
N VAL A 301 11.92 -21.98 -34.71
CA VAL A 301 12.91 -23.00 -34.34
C VAL A 301 14.09 -22.41 -33.58
N LEU A 302 14.27 -21.09 -33.64
CA LEU A 302 15.42 -20.41 -33.04
C LEU A 302 15.47 -20.48 -31.52
N GLY A 303 16.69 -20.69 -31.01
CA GLY A 303 17.00 -20.57 -29.61
C GLY A 303 17.26 -19.12 -29.16
N ARG A 304 17.59 -18.98 -27.89
CA ARG A 304 17.84 -17.66 -27.27
C ARG A 304 19.09 -16.97 -27.83
N LYS A 305 20.09 -17.73 -28.29
CA LYS A 305 21.35 -17.17 -28.81
C LYS A 305 21.11 -16.57 -30.19
N GLU A 306 20.38 -17.30 -31.02
CA GLU A 306 20.03 -16.99 -32.40
C GLU A 306 19.06 -15.79 -32.44
N LEU A 307 18.06 -15.76 -31.56
CA LEU A 307 17.17 -14.59 -31.43
C LEU A 307 17.93 -13.32 -31.00
N ARG A 308 18.96 -13.44 -30.17
CA ARG A 308 19.82 -12.30 -29.80
C ARG A 308 20.71 -11.87 -30.96
N LEU A 309 21.20 -12.82 -31.75
CA LEU A 309 21.96 -12.55 -32.97
C LEU A 309 21.13 -11.72 -33.95
N LEU A 310 19.87 -12.09 -34.20
CA LEU A 310 18.94 -11.32 -35.04
C LEU A 310 18.69 -9.89 -34.52
N LEU A 311 18.55 -9.71 -33.20
CA LEU A 311 18.36 -8.38 -32.60
C LEU A 311 19.63 -7.51 -32.68
N SER A 312 20.81 -8.11 -32.51
CA SER A 312 22.10 -7.44 -32.68
C SER A 312 22.33 -7.05 -34.14
N TRP A 313 22.07 -7.98 -35.07
CA TRP A 313 22.08 -7.76 -36.52
C TRP A 313 21.17 -6.60 -36.92
N ARG A 314 19.90 -6.60 -36.47
CA ARG A 314 18.96 -5.50 -36.69
C ARG A 314 19.53 -4.14 -36.24
N SER A 315 20.17 -4.11 -35.07
CA SER A 315 20.75 -2.88 -34.51
C SER A 315 21.95 -2.39 -35.30
N LYS A 316 22.77 -3.30 -35.84
CA LYS A 316 23.88 -2.98 -36.76
C LYS A 316 23.36 -2.45 -38.10
N LEU A 317 22.35 -3.11 -38.70
CA LEU A 317 21.73 -2.65 -39.96
C LEU A 317 21.04 -1.29 -39.83
N ARG A 318 20.30 -1.03 -38.73
CA ARG A 318 19.68 0.29 -38.51
C ARG A 318 20.72 1.41 -38.40
N ARG A 319 21.86 1.14 -37.75
CA ARG A 319 22.97 2.10 -37.68
C ARG A 319 23.59 2.36 -39.06
N PHE A 320 23.74 1.33 -39.88
CA PHE A 320 24.20 1.46 -41.25
C PHE A 320 23.26 2.33 -42.10
N LEU A 321 21.95 2.01 -42.10
CA LEU A 321 20.94 2.78 -42.83
C LEU A 321 20.87 4.25 -42.36
N ALA A 322 20.99 4.49 -41.06
CA ALA A 322 21.03 5.86 -40.53
C ALA A 322 22.28 6.63 -40.99
N LYS A 323 23.44 5.97 -41.13
CA LYS A 323 24.65 6.59 -41.69
C LYS A 323 24.48 6.92 -43.17
N LYS A 324 23.91 5.99 -43.95
CA LYS A 324 23.62 6.20 -45.38
C LYS A 324 22.66 7.36 -45.60
N LEU A 325 21.53 7.39 -44.90
CA LEU A 325 20.57 8.49 -44.95
C LEU A 325 21.21 9.84 -44.54
N ARG A 326 22.12 9.84 -43.56
CA ARG A 326 22.85 11.06 -43.17
C ARG A 326 23.85 11.51 -44.22
N GLN A 327 24.46 10.60 -44.97
CA GLN A 327 25.36 10.92 -46.09
C GLN A 327 24.56 11.45 -47.29
N GLU A 328 23.42 10.84 -47.60
CA GLU A 328 22.50 11.31 -48.64
C GLU A 328 21.92 12.69 -48.31
N ALA A 329 21.52 12.93 -47.05
CA ALA A 329 21.07 14.24 -46.61
C ALA A 329 22.18 15.30 -46.72
N LYS A 330 23.43 14.95 -46.39
CA LYS A 330 24.58 15.85 -46.58
C LYS A 330 24.89 16.13 -48.04
N HIS A 331 24.73 15.15 -48.92
CA HIS A 331 24.92 15.31 -50.36
C HIS A 331 23.83 16.22 -50.95
N LEU A 332 22.58 16.02 -50.54
CA LEU A 332 21.44 16.87 -50.92
C LEU A 332 21.58 18.30 -50.37
N ASP A 333 22.04 18.48 -49.13
CA ASP A 333 22.34 19.80 -48.57
C ASP A 333 23.49 20.49 -49.34
N GLN A 334 24.49 19.72 -49.79
CA GLN A 334 25.58 20.24 -50.64
C GLN A 334 25.10 20.61 -52.05
N GLU A 335 24.23 19.81 -52.66
CA GLU A 335 23.63 20.09 -53.98
C GLU A 335 22.63 21.26 -53.93
N MET A 336 21.91 21.43 -52.82
CA MET A 336 21.06 22.61 -52.59
C MET A 336 21.89 23.85 -52.26
N SER A 337 23.02 23.70 -51.56
CA SER A 337 23.95 24.79 -51.27
C SER A 337 24.77 25.23 -52.50
N SER A 338 24.83 24.43 -53.57
CA SER A 338 25.52 24.79 -54.82
C SER A 338 24.63 25.54 -55.84
N ASN A 339 23.38 25.85 -55.50
CA ASN A 339 22.44 26.57 -56.36
C ASN A 339 22.11 28.00 -55.87
N ASP A 340 22.80 28.52 -54.85
CA ASP A 340 22.81 29.94 -54.48
C ASP A 340 24.26 30.46 -54.53
N ASP A 341 24.47 31.54 -55.28
CA ASP A 341 25.78 32.09 -55.69
C ASP A 341 26.79 32.42 -54.56
N ASP A 342 28.03 32.07 -54.86
CA ASP A 342 29.29 32.86 -54.77
C ASP A 342 29.67 33.61 -53.47
N SER A 343 30.73 33.13 -52.80
CA SER A 343 31.98 33.88 -52.47
C SER A 343 32.74 33.30 -51.27
N ASP A 344 34.05 33.06 -51.51
CA ASP A 344 35.21 33.00 -50.59
C ASP A 344 35.06 32.33 -49.20
N THR A 345 35.83 31.28 -48.92
CA THR A 345 37.28 31.37 -48.58
C THR A 345 37.81 30.00 -48.16
N ASP A 346 38.98 29.62 -48.69
CA ASP A 346 39.81 28.50 -48.26
C ASP A 346 40.20 28.56 -46.77
N GLU A 347 40.19 27.41 -46.07
CA GLU A 347 41.43 26.82 -45.53
C GLU A 347 41.19 25.54 -44.69
N LYS A 348 42.04 24.54 -44.95
CA LYS A 348 42.45 23.40 -44.09
C LYS A 348 41.54 22.18 -44.02
N GLU A 349 41.54 21.41 -45.11
CA GLU A 349 41.32 19.96 -45.05
C GLU A 349 42.45 19.17 -45.74
N SER A 350 43.67 19.34 -45.25
CA SER A 350 44.85 18.62 -45.76
C SER A 350 45.77 18.16 -44.64
N LYS A 351 45.27 17.30 -43.73
CA LYS A 351 46.10 16.46 -42.84
C LYS A 351 45.28 15.47 -41.97
N LYS A 352 44.55 14.53 -42.59
CA LYS A 352 44.11 13.30 -41.87
C LYS A 352 43.67 12.14 -42.78
N LYS A 353 44.31 11.97 -43.94
CA LYS A 353 44.10 10.80 -44.82
C LYS A 353 45.38 9.97 -44.94
N ARG A 354 45.92 9.46 -43.81
CA ARG A 354 46.97 8.41 -43.81
C ARG A 354 47.31 7.86 -42.41
N ALA A 355 46.32 7.40 -41.64
CA ALA A 355 46.55 6.55 -40.45
C ALA A 355 45.20 6.04 -39.92
N GLU A 356 44.58 5.08 -40.61
CA GLU A 356 43.39 4.34 -40.12
C GLU A 356 43.14 3.19 -41.11
N LYS A 357 44.11 2.28 -41.22
CA LYS A 357 43.98 1.05 -42.02
C LYS A 357 45.02 0.01 -41.57
N LYS A 358 44.86 -0.43 -40.33
CA LYS A 358 45.41 -1.62 -39.66
C LYS A 358 45.30 -1.32 -38.17
N ASP A 359 44.67 -2.22 -37.41
CA ASP A 359 44.58 -2.31 -35.93
C ASP A 359 43.15 -2.49 -35.36
N ASP A 360 42.14 -2.81 -36.18
CA ASP A 360 40.73 -2.89 -35.74
C ASP A 360 40.14 -4.32 -35.57
N GLU A 361 40.96 -5.36 -35.42
CA GLU A 361 40.43 -6.74 -35.22
C GLU A 361 40.68 -7.37 -33.85
N ASP A 362 41.58 -6.81 -33.01
CA ASP A 362 41.87 -7.35 -31.66
C ASP A 362 41.39 -6.46 -30.49
N ALA A 363 40.72 -5.33 -30.76
CA ALA A 363 40.23 -4.39 -29.73
C ALA A 363 38.76 -4.59 -29.33
N ALA A 364 38.02 -5.46 -30.02
CA ALA A 364 36.55 -5.54 -29.91
C ALA A 364 36.02 -6.21 -28.63
N ASP A 365 36.81 -7.07 -27.97
CA ASP A 365 36.35 -7.80 -26.76
C ASP A 365 36.57 -7.00 -25.46
N GLY A 366 37.53 -6.06 -25.44
CA GLY A 366 37.79 -5.19 -24.28
C GLY A 366 36.87 -3.98 -24.23
N GLU A 367 36.51 -3.41 -25.39
CA GLU A 367 35.62 -2.26 -25.49
C GLU A 367 34.17 -2.61 -25.14
N GLU A 368 33.73 -3.86 -25.36
CA GLU A 368 32.37 -4.30 -25.04
C GLU A 368 32.14 -4.41 -23.52
N GLU A 369 33.13 -4.90 -22.74
CA GLU A 369 33.09 -4.86 -21.27
C GLU A 369 33.18 -3.43 -20.71
N GLU A 370 33.95 -2.56 -21.34
CA GLU A 370 34.08 -1.17 -20.92
C GLU A 370 32.82 -0.36 -21.25
N LEU A 371 32.17 -0.63 -22.38
CA LEU A 371 30.87 -0.08 -22.76
C LEU A 371 29.75 -0.63 -21.87
N GLU A 372 29.78 -1.90 -21.47
CA GLU A 372 28.81 -2.45 -20.51
C GLU A 372 28.94 -1.82 -19.12
N LYS A 373 30.16 -1.55 -18.66
CA LYS A 373 30.40 -0.79 -17.42
C LYS A 373 29.92 0.65 -17.53
N LYS A 374 30.25 1.35 -18.63
CA LYS A 374 29.78 2.72 -18.90
C LYS A 374 28.25 2.78 -19.01
N LEU A 375 27.62 1.79 -19.63
CA LEU A 375 26.15 1.69 -19.72
C LEU A 375 25.52 1.39 -18.35
N ALA A 376 26.16 0.58 -17.51
CA ALA A 376 25.72 0.31 -16.15
C ALA A 376 25.87 1.53 -15.23
N GLU A 377 26.94 2.31 -15.39
CA GLU A 377 27.14 3.60 -14.72
C GLU A 377 26.13 4.65 -15.18
N MET A 378 25.92 4.82 -16.49
CA MET A 378 24.89 5.72 -17.01
C MET A 378 23.49 5.32 -16.54
N LYS A 379 23.15 4.02 -16.50
CA LYS A 379 21.88 3.55 -15.94
C LYS A 379 21.78 3.76 -14.43
N ALA A 380 22.89 3.65 -13.69
CA ALA A 380 22.93 3.90 -12.26
C ALA A 380 22.80 5.41 -11.96
N GLU A 381 23.38 6.26 -12.79
CA GLU A 381 23.26 7.71 -12.76
C GLU A 381 21.84 8.16 -13.14
N GLU A 382 21.27 7.67 -14.24
CA GLU A 382 19.88 7.89 -14.62
C GLU A 382 18.92 7.40 -13.52
N PHE A 383 19.18 6.26 -12.90
CA PHE A 383 18.36 5.76 -11.79
C PHE A 383 18.54 6.60 -10.52
N ALA A 384 19.75 7.09 -10.23
CA ALA A 384 20.02 8.00 -9.13
C ALA A 384 19.39 9.38 -9.36
N GLU A 385 19.38 9.84 -10.60
CA GLU A 385 18.77 11.09 -11.04
C GLU A 385 17.25 10.97 -11.05
N LEU A 386 16.68 9.85 -11.50
CA LEU A 386 15.26 9.54 -11.40
C LEU A 386 14.84 9.41 -9.93
N LYS A 387 15.69 8.85 -9.06
CA LYS A 387 15.45 8.79 -7.61
C LYS A 387 15.55 10.17 -6.96
N ARG A 388 16.49 11.02 -7.38
CA ARG A 388 16.58 12.43 -6.97
C ARG A 388 15.40 13.23 -7.48
N PHE A 389 14.95 12.99 -8.71
CA PHE A 389 13.78 13.59 -9.33
C PHE A 389 12.50 13.14 -8.64
N ILE A 390 12.35 11.86 -8.30
CA ILE A 390 11.21 11.35 -7.51
C ILE A 390 11.25 11.91 -6.09
N VAL A 391 12.41 11.99 -5.45
CA VAL A 391 12.56 12.60 -4.12
C VAL A 391 12.29 14.11 -4.17
N ASN A 392 12.76 14.83 -5.19
CA ASN A 392 12.48 16.25 -5.39
C ASN A 392 11.04 16.50 -5.82
N ARG A 393 10.42 15.60 -6.59
CA ARG A 393 9.03 15.67 -7.02
C ARG A 393 8.07 15.34 -5.88
N LEU A 394 8.45 14.40 -5.01
CA LEU A 394 7.80 14.18 -3.72
C LEU A 394 8.04 15.38 -2.78
N ASN A 395 9.22 16.00 -2.80
CA ASN A 395 9.49 17.19 -1.99
C ASN A 395 8.72 18.43 -2.49
N CYS A 396 8.49 18.57 -3.80
CA CYS A 396 7.77 19.72 -4.37
C CYS A 396 6.25 19.58 -4.25
N PHE A 397 5.69 18.37 -4.20
CA PHE A 397 4.27 18.14 -3.91
C PHE A 397 3.88 18.37 -2.44
N PHE A 398 4.85 18.36 -1.52
CA PHE A 398 4.68 18.63 -0.09
C PHE A 398 5.34 19.96 0.35
N ALA A 399 5.53 20.89 -0.59
CA ALA A 399 6.19 22.17 -0.34
C ALA A 399 5.26 23.25 0.23
N ASP A 400 4.10 22.89 0.76
CA ASP A 400 3.30 23.80 1.58
C ASP A 400 3.23 23.27 3.02
N LYS A 401 4.05 23.89 3.88
CA LYS A 401 4.23 23.63 5.31
C LYS A 401 4.83 22.26 5.67
N ARG A 402 6.08 22.01 5.27
CA ARG A 402 6.94 21.19 6.14
C ARG A 402 7.07 21.92 7.47
N ALA A 403 6.39 21.43 8.50
CA ALA A 403 6.70 21.79 9.87
C ALA A 403 8.21 21.57 10.05
N ARG A 404 8.97 22.66 10.26
CA ARG A 404 10.40 22.58 10.55
C ARG A 404 10.60 21.52 11.64
N ILE A 405 11.55 20.60 11.44
CA ILE A 405 11.87 19.61 12.46
C ILE A 405 12.47 20.39 13.64
N LEU A 406 11.67 20.57 14.69
CA LEU A 406 12.06 21.31 15.87
C LEU A 406 13.03 20.48 16.71
N ASN A 407 14.10 21.11 17.19
CA ASN A 407 14.98 20.55 18.22
C ASN A 407 14.21 20.34 19.54
N ALA A 408 14.77 19.59 20.49
CA ALA A 408 14.11 19.30 21.77
C ALA A 408 13.67 20.58 22.53
N GLU A 409 14.46 21.65 22.44
CA GLU A 409 14.12 22.97 23.00
C GLU A 409 12.94 23.63 22.26
N GLY A 410 12.93 23.54 20.93
CA GLY A 410 11.83 24.04 20.10
C GLY A 410 10.53 23.26 20.31
N LEU A 411 10.61 21.95 20.55
CA LEU A 411 9.44 21.13 20.90
C LEU A 411 8.90 21.48 22.29
N ALA A 412 9.78 21.75 23.26
CA ALA A 412 9.38 22.17 24.59
C ALA A 412 8.73 23.56 24.58
N LEU A 413 9.27 24.51 23.82
CA LEU A 413 8.63 25.80 23.55
C LEU A 413 7.27 25.63 22.86
N GLY A 414 7.21 24.81 21.81
CA GLY A 414 5.98 24.53 21.08
C GLY A 414 4.89 23.96 21.98
N ALA A 415 5.25 23.13 22.95
CA ALA A 415 4.32 22.62 23.96
C ALA A 415 3.81 23.72 24.91
N GLN A 416 4.66 24.67 25.30
CA GLN A 416 4.23 25.82 26.11
C GLN A 416 3.30 26.76 25.33
N ILE A 417 3.59 27.01 24.05
CA ILE A 417 2.72 27.78 23.14
C ILE A 417 1.37 27.08 22.98
N ALA A 418 1.37 25.76 22.77
CA ALA A 418 0.15 24.98 22.58
C ALA A 418 -0.72 24.90 23.86
N THR A 419 -0.12 24.97 25.04
CA THR A 419 -0.84 24.85 26.32
C THR A 419 -1.33 26.19 26.87
N SER A 420 -0.68 27.31 26.56
CA SER A 420 -1.03 28.62 27.11
C SER A 420 -0.93 29.75 26.09
N LYS A 421 -2.06 30.44 25.86
CA LYS A 421 -2.13 31.68 25.07
C LYS A 421 -1.34 32.83 25.69
N LYS A 422 -1.14 32.84 27.02
CA LYS A 422 -0.32 33.85 27.70
C LYS A 422 1.15 33.65 27.34
N ARG A 423 1.63 32.40 27.43
CA ARG A 423 3.01 32.06 27.05
C ARG A 423 3.30 32.34 25.58
N ALA A 424 2.32 32.14 24.70
CA ALA A 424 2.45 32.53 23.30
C ALA A 424 2.69 34.04 23.13
N ARG A 425 1.94 34.89 23.85
CA ARG A 425 2.14 36.35 23.86
C ARG A 425 3.48 36.75 24.47
N ASP A 426 3.82 36.21 25.65
CA ASP A 426 5.09 36.49 26.33
C ASP A 426 6.31 36.15 25.43
N LEU A 427 6.18 35.14 24.56
CA LEU A 427 7.21 34.76 23.59
C LEU A 427 7.31 35.71 22.41
N ILE A 428 6.18 36.26 21.93
CA ILE A 428 6.16 37.30 20.89
C ILE A 428 6.79 38.58 21.43
N ASP A 429 6.42 38.99 22.65
CA ASP A 429 7.01 40.18 23.28
C ASP A 429 8.51 39.98 23.50
N GLY A 430 8.92 38.78 23.93
CA GLY A 430 10.32 38.38 24.06
C GLY A 430 11.07 38.15 22.74
N SER A 431 10.40 38.30 21.58
CA SER A 431 11.04 38.22 20.26
C SER A 431 11.69 39.53 19.84
N PHE A 432 11.26 40.66 20.41
CA PHE A 432 11.92 41.96 20.27
C PHE A 432 13.13 42.00 21.21
N HIS A 433 14.33 41.95 20.65
CA HIS A 433 15.58 41.94 21.42
C HIS A 433 16.74 42.52 20.60
N ARG A 434 17.90 42.72 21.24
CA ARG A 434 19.10 43.37 20.66
C ARG A 434 19.53 42.83 19.29
N PHE A 435 19.21 41.57 18.98
CA PHE A 435 19.60 40.89 17.75
C PHE A 435 18.41 40.62 16.80
N ALA A 436 17.23 41.22 17.06
CA ALA A 436 16.02 40.99 16.27
C ALA A 436 16.05 41.65 14.88
N ASN A 437 16.77 42.78 14.75
CA ASN A 437 16.81 43.60 13.53
C ASN A 437 18.13 43.44 12.74
N SER A 438 18.77 42.28 12.79
CA SER A 438 19.92 42.04 11.89
C SER A 438 19.39 41.73 10.49
N GLU A 439 19.39 42.74 9.62
CA GLU A 439 19.04 42.62 8.20
C GLU A 439 19.96 41.62 7.47
N ASP A 440 19.40 41.07 6.40
CA ASP A 440 19.90 40.05 5.46
C ASP A 440 21.33 39.51 5.64
N MET A 441 21.40 38.35 6.31
CA MET A 441 22.58 37.48 6.50
C MET A 441 23.15 36.87 5.20
N THR A 442 22.71 37.35 4.03
CA THR A 442 23.09 36.84 2.71
C THR A 442 24.37 37.48 2.16
N GLU A 443 24.76 38.66 2.65
CA GLU A 443 25.93 39.41 2.16
C GLU A 443 27.16 39.31 3.07
N ILE A 444 27.06 38.59 4.18
CA ILE A 444 28.11 38.49 5.20
C ILE A 444 28.95 37.23 5.00
N PRO A 445 30.29 37.28 5.12
CA PRO A 445 31.15 36.11 5.04
C PRO A 445 30.72 34.98 6.01
N ALA A 446 30.71 33.74 5.53
CA ALA A 446 30.24 32.59 6.28
C ALA A 446 30.95 32.39 7.64
N TRP A 447 32.24 32.72 7.72
CA TRP A 447 33.02 32.63 8.97
C TRP A 447 32.49 33.57 10.05
N LEU A 448 32.06 34.78 9.68
CA LEU A 448 31.49 35.76 10.61
C LEU A 448 30.08 35.35 11.01
N VAL A 449 29.29 34.81 10.08
CA VAL A 449 27.94 34.28 10.38
C VAL A 449 28.02 33.11 11.38
N ASP A 450 29.01 32.23 11.26
CA ASP A 450 29.17 31.11 12.18
C ASP A 450 29.69 31.53 13.56
N ASP A 451 30.58 32.53 13.62
CA ASP A 451 31.01 33.15 14.88
C ASP A 451 29.87 33.90 15.58
N GLU A 452 29.10 34.69 14.82
CA GLU A 452 27.90 35.33 15.31
C GLU A 452 26.85 34.33 15.81
N LYS A 453 26.61 33.22 15.10
CA LYS A 453 25.71 32.15 15.59
C LYS A 453 26.20 31.52 16.90
N LYS A 454 27.51 31.48 17.15
CA LYS A 454 28.09 30.93 18.38
C LYS A 454 27.87 31.87 19.57
N HIS A 455 28.02 33.19 19.36
CA HIS A 455 28.01 34.21 20.40
C HIS A 455 26.65 34.92 20.58
N ARG A 456 25.82 35.03 19.53
CA ARG A 456 24.46 35.60 19.54
C ARG A 456 23.39 34.57 19.93
N LYS A 457 23.60 33.86 21.05
CA LYS A 457 22.62 32.88 21.57
C LYS A 457 21.88 33.42 22.78
N ARG A 458 20.56 33.58 22.66
CA ARG A 458 19.70 33.87 23.82
C ARG A 458 19.33 32.56 24.54
N PRO A 459 19.36 32.51 25.88
CA PRO A 459 18.80 31.38 26.61
C PRO A 459 17.30 31.30 26.32
N VAL A 460 16.86 30.14 25.84
CA VAL A 460 15.46 29.86 25.56
C VAL A 460 14.69 29.83 26.89
N PRO A 461 13.48 30.43 27.01
CA PRO A 461 12.71 30.49 28.26
C PRO A 461 12.02 29.14 28.58
N VAL A 462 12.78 28.05 28.60
CA VAL A 462 12.34 26.69 28.90
C VAL A 462 13.24 26.11 29.99
N THR A 463 12.67 25.33 30.90
CA THR A 463 13.44 24.65 31.94
C THR A 463 14.24 23.48 31.36
N LYS A 464 15.44 23.24 31.90
CA LYS A 464 16.30 22.12 31.45
C LYS A 464 15.59 20.77 31.58
N GLU A 465 14.80 20.58 32.63
CA GLU A 465 13.99 19.38 32.87
C GLU A 465 13.04 19.06 31.71
N MET A 466 12.31 20.07 31.20
CA MET A 466 11.41 19.88 30.06
C MET A 466 12.16 19.43 28.81
N VAL A 467 13.33 20.04 28.54
CA VAL A 467 14.16 19.67 27.39
C VAL A 467 14.66 18.22 27.53
N GLU A 468 15.04 17.81 28.74
CA GLU A 468 15.48 16.45 29.06
C GLU A 468 14.37 15.42 28.75
N GLU A 469 13.12 15.72 29.11
CA GLU A 469 11.97 14.85 28.81
C GLU A 469 11.80 14.64 27.31
N TYR A 470 11.88 15.70 26.50
CA TYR A 470 11.78 15.56 25.05
C TYR A 470 12.97 14.81 24.46
N LYS A 471 14.19 15.02 24.98
CA LYS A 471 15.37 14.21 24.61
C LYS A 471 15.19 12.74 24.95
N GLN A 472 14.58 12.42 26.09
CA GLN A 472 14.25 11.04 26.48
C GLN A 472 13.20 10.43 25.56
N LYS A 473 12.11 11.14 25.25
CA LYS A 473 11.08 10.70 24.29
C LYS A 473 11.67 10.38 22.91
N TRP A 474 12.55 11.25 22.41
CA TRP A 474 13.27 10.99 21.16
C TRP A 474 14.17 9.76 21.22
N ARG A 475 14.90 9.57 22.33
CA ARG A 475 15.72 8.37 22.56
C ARG A 475 14.86 7.09 22.62
N GLU A 476 13.69 7.13 23.23
CA GLU A 476 12.77 5.99 23.29
C GLU A 476 12.26 5.57 21.91
N ILE A 477 11.89 6.55 21.07
CA ILE A 477 11.49 6.31 19.68
C ILE A 477 12.65 5.68 18.90
N ASN A 478 13.86 6.24 19.04
CA ASN A 478 15.06 5.77 18.35
C ASN A 478 15.65 4.47 18.92
N ALA A 479 15.26 4.06 20.13
CA ALA A 479 15.72 2.80 20.73
C ALA A 479 15.09 1.55 20.08
N ARG A 480 13.95 1.69 19.39
CA ARG A 480 13.23 0.56 18.76
C ARG A 480 12.86 0.81 17.29
N PRO A 481 13.84 1.08 16.41
CA PRO A 481 13.56 1.24 15.01
C PRO A 481 13.12 -0.11 14.41
N VAL A 482 12.22 -0.05 13.43
CA VAL A 482 11.63 -1.23 12.76
C VAL A 482 12.71 -2.21 12.31
N ARG A 483 13.83 -1.68 11.79
CA ARG A 483 15.02 -2.47 11.40
C ARG A 483 15.60 -3.29 12.55
N ARG A 484 15.85 -2.69 13.72
CA ARG A 484 16.42 -3.42 14.88
C ARG A 484 15.44 -4.41 15.47
N VAL A 485 14.13 -4.13 15.42
CA VAL A 485 13.09 -5.09 15.83
C VAL A 485 13.05 -6.30 14.90
N ALA A 486 13.11 -6.08 13.58
CA ALA A 486 13.17 -7.14 12.58
C ALA A 486 14.44 -7.99 12.75
N GLU A 487 15.59 -7.35 12.92
CA GLU A 487 16.87 -8.00 13.15
C GLU A 487 16.88 -8.84 14.44
N ALA A 488 16.30 -8.32 15.54
CA ALA A 488 16.15 -9.07 16.79
C ALA A 488 15.24 -10.29 16.64
N LYS A 489 14.14 -10.18 15.88
CA LYS A 489 13.27 -11.34 15.54
C LYS A 489 14.02 -12.36 14.70
N ALA A 490 14.79 -11.93 13.70
CA ALA A 490 15.61 -12.79 12.87
C ALA A 490 16.68 -13.54 13.70
N ARG A 491 17.38 -12.84 14.61
CA ARG A 491 18.33 -13.47 15.55
C ARG A 491 17.67 -14.53 16.42
N LYS A 492 16.48 -14.24 16.98
CA LYS A 492 15.72 -15.23 17.78
C LYS A 492 15.30 -16.44 16.94
N LYS A 493 14.82 -16.22 15.71
CA LYS A 493 14.48 -17.30 14.77
C LYS A 493 15.70 -18.16 14.43
N ARG A 494 16.85 -17.54 14.13
CA ARG A 494 18.11 -18.25 13.84
C ARG A 494 18.59 -19.09 15.02
N ARG A 495 18.53 -18.56 16.25
CA ARG A 495 18.86 -19.32 17.47
C ARG A 495 17.93 -20.52 17.68
N MET A 496 16.64 -20.37 17.42
CA MET A 496 15.68 -21.47 17.49
C MET A 496 15.95 -22.53 16.43
N LEU A 497 16.21 -22.13 15.19
CA LEU A 497 16.56 -23.05 14.11
C LEU A 497 17.83 -23.83 14.40
N LYS A 498 18.89 -23.17 14.90
CA LYS A 498 20.14 -23.86 15.29
C LYS A 498 19.91 -24.88 16.41
N LYS A 499 19.06 -24.56 17.40
CA LYS A 499 18.66 -25.53 18.45
C LYS A 499 17.88 -26.72 17.88
N MET A 500 16.99 -26.48 16.92
CA MET A 500 16.22 -27.52 16.23
C MET A 500 17.12 -28.43 15.39
N GLU A 501 18.08 -27.87 14.68
CA GLU A 501 19.05 -28.62 13.88
C GLU A 501 19.93 -29.52 14.76
N GLN A 502 20.41 -29.00 15.89
CA GLN A 502 21.15 -29.80 16.89
C GLN A 502 20.28 -30.90 17.49
N ALA A 503 19.00 -30.64 17.73
CA ALA A 503 18.06 -31.66 18.21
C ALA A 503 17.81 -32.73 17.15
N LYS A 504 17.71 -32.34 15.87
CA LYS A 504 17.55 -33.26 14.74
C LYS A 504 18.77 -34.17 14.59
N LYS A 505 19.99 -33.62 14.62
CA LYS A 505 21.23 -34.41 14.58
C LYS A 505 21.32 -35.41 15.73
N LYS A 506 20.92 -35.00 16.95
CA LYS A 506 20.85 -35.90 18.11
C LYS A 506 19.76 -36.96 17.97
N ALA A 507 18.63 -36.63 17.35
CA ALA A 507 17.56 -37.59 17.08
C ALA A 507 17.97 -38.62 16.02
N GLU A 508 18.64 -38.19 14.94
CA GLU A 508 19.20 -39.07 13.90
C GLU A 508 20.23 -40.03 14.50
N ALA A 509 21.10 -39.58 15.40
CA ALA A 509 22.05 -40.44 16.10
C ALA A 509 21.35 -41.53 16.94
N VAL A 510 20.26 -41.23 17.63
CA VAL A 510 19.48 -42.20 18.43
C VAL A 510 18.68 -43.17 17.55
N VAL A 511 18.26 -42.75 16.36
CA VAL A 511 17.56 -43.64 15.42
C VAL A 511 18.55 -44.67 14.86
N ASN A 512 19.78 -44.25 14.57
CA ASN A 512 20.80 -45.09 13.93
C ASN A 512 21.48 -46.09 14.87
N THR A 513 21.32 -45.98 16.19
CA THR A 513 21.83 -46.99 17.14
C THR A 513 20.99 -48.26 17.05
N VAL A 514 21.61 -49.39 16.67
CA VAL A 514 20.91 -50.67 16.44
C VAL A 514 20.58 -51.40 17.75
N ASP A 515 21.39 -51.19 18.80
CA ASP A 515 21.32 -51.96 20.07
C ASP A 515 20.23 -51.53 21.06
N ILE A 516 19.29 -50.66 20.66
CA ILE A 516 18.27 -50.08 21.55
C ILE A 516 16.86 -50.43 21.07
N SER A 517 15.99 -50.83 21.99
CA SER A 517 14.56 -51.07 21.74
C SER A 517 13.85 -49.83 21.17
N GLU A 518 12.93 -50.02 20.24
CA GLU A 518 12.13 -48.94 19.64
C GLU A 518 11.39 -48.08 20.67
N ARG A 519 10.94 -48.69 21.78
CA ARG A 519 10.25 -47.98 22.87
C ARG A 519 11.17 -47.00 23.60
N GLU A 520 12.43 -47.39 23.78
CA GLU A 520 13.46 -46.55 24.41
C GLU A 520 13.95 -45.46 23.45
N LYS A 521 14.13 -45.79 22.16
CA LYS A 521 14.39 -44.80 21.11
C LYS A 521 13.33 -43.69 21.12
N MET A 522 12.06 -44.06 21.17
CA MET A 522 10.95 -43.10 21.24
C MET A 522 10.98 -42.23 22.52
N ALA A 523 11.34 -42.80 23.67
CA ALA A 523 11.48 -42.03 24.92
C ALA A 523 12.64 -41.03 24.86
N GLN A 524 13.78 -41.43 24.30
CA GLN A 524 14.96 -40.59 24.10
C GLN A 524 14.69 -39.47 23.09
N LEU A 525 14.04 -39.77 21.95
CA LEU A 525 13.59 -38.75 20.97
C LEU A 525 12.69 -37.71 21.64
N LYS A 526 11.69 -38.16 22.43
CA LYS A 526 10.78 -37.25 23.14
C LYS A 526 11.51 -36.35 24.13
N SER A 527 12.56 -36.85 24.80
CA SER A 527 13.42 -36.05 25.69
C SER A 527 14.25 -35.01 24.92
N ILE A 528 14.83 -35.37 23.78
CA ILE A 528 15.62 -34.48 22.91
C ILE A 528 14.76 -33.32 22.39
N TYR A 529 13.58 -33.61 21.85
CA TYR A 529 12.67 -32.58 21.35
C TYR A 529 12.08 -31.72 22.48
N LYS A 530 11.80 -32.30 23.66
CA LYS A 530 11.38 -31.56 24.86
C LYS A 530 12.45 -30.60 25.38
N LYS A 531 13.73 -31.02 25.37
CA LYS A 531 14.89 -30.18 25.70
C LYS A 531 15.10 -29.05 24.66
N ALA A 532 14.83 -29.32 23.38
CA ALA A 532 14.88 -28.32 22.30
C ALA A 532 13.75 -27.28 22.34
N GLY A 533 12.71 -27.52 23.15
CA GLY A 533 11.58 -26.60 23.34
C GLY A 533 10.41 -26.83 22.37
N VAL A 534 10.42 -27.92 21.61
CA VAL A 534 9.29 -28.37 20.80
C VAL A 534 8.24 -28.97 21.74
N GLY A 535 7.00 -28.48 21.67
CA GLY A 535 5.91 -28.94 22.54
C GLY A 535 5.78 -28.19 23.87
N LYS A 536 6.51 -27.09 24.09
CA LYS A 536 6.08 -26.06 25.07
C LYS A 536 4.95 -25.23 24.47
N GLU A 537 3.85 -25.88 24.09
CA GLU A 537 2.59 -25.15 23.94
C GLU A 537 2.28 -24.52 25.30
N LYS A 538 1.90 -23.24 25.30
CA LYS A 538 1.36 -22.64 26.51
C LYS A 538 0.15 -23.46 26.87
N ARG A 539 0.24 -24.24 27.95
CA ARG A 539 -0.89 -25.02 28.45
C ARG A 539 -2.04 -24.05 28.66
N ASP A 540 -3.13 -24.26 27.94
CA ASP A 540 -4.32 -23.42 28.09
C ASP A 540 -4.79 -23.53 29.54
N LEU A 541 -4.74 -22.41 30.23
CA LEU A 541 -5.08 -22.32 31.64
C LEU A 541 -6.59 -22.14 31.74
N THR A 542 -7.31 -23.22 32.05
CA THR A 542 -8.77 -23.14 32.22
C THR A 542 -9.07 -22.46 33.54
N TYR A 543 -9.78 -21.32 33.49
CA TYR A 543 -10.20 -20.58 34.67
C TYR A 543 -11.54 -21.13 35.19
N LEU A 544 -11.54 -21.60 36.42
CA LEU A 544 -12.75 -22.07 37.10
C LEU A 544 -13.21 -21.00 38.09
N VAL A 545 -14.44 -20.50 37.91
CA VAL A 545 -15.01 -19.48 38.80
C VAL A 545 -15.61 -20.16 40.02
N ALA A 546 -15.01 -19.97 41.19
CA ALA A 546 -15.55 -20.47 42.45
C ALA A 546 -16.76 -19.63 42.88
N LYS A 547 -17.95 -20.23 42.84
CA LYS A 547 -19.17 -19.66 43.41
C LYS A 547 -19.26 -20.12 44.88
N LYS A 548 -18.80 -19.26 45.78
CA LYS A 548 -18.85 -19.38 47.26
C LYS A 548 -17.84 -20.38 47.88
N GLY A 549 -17.05 -19.88 48.85
CA GLY A 549 -16.46 -20.61 49.98
C GLY A 549 -15.67 -21.91 49.75
N LEU A 550 -15.28 -22.26 48.52
CA LEU A 550 -14.49 -23.47 48.28
C LEU A 550 -13.12 -23.33 48.98
N GLY A 551 -12.90 -24.17 50.00
CA GLY A 551 -11.70 -24.18 50.82
C GLY A 551 -10.41 -24.44 50.03
N ARG A 552 -9.29 -24.43 50.75
CA ARG A 552 -7.91 -24.41 50.23
C ARG A 552 -7.55 -25.50 49.19
N ARG A 553 -8.38 -26.54 49.02
CA ARG A 553 -8.23 -27.59 48.00
C ARG A 553 -9.54 -27.76 47.23
N VAL A 554 -9.52 -27.42 45.94
CA VAL A 554 -10.64 -27.67 45.01
C VAL A 554 -10.31 -28.91 44.20
N HIS A 555 -11.17 -29.94 44.26
CA HIS A 555 -11.01 -31.12 43.42
C HIS A 555 -11.27 -30.76 41.94
N ARG A 556 -10.59 -31.45 41.01
CA ARG A 556 -10.75 -31.19 39.58
C ARG A 556 -12.20 -31.51 39.17
N PRO A 557 -12.95 -30.56 38.58
CA PRO A 557 -14.28 -30.85 38.07
C PRO A 557 -14.24 -31.83 36.90
N ALA A 558 -15.28 -32.65 36.78
CA ALA A 558 -15.45 -33.55 35.66
C ALA A 558 -15.41 -32.77 34.33
N GLY A 559 -14.59 -33.23 33.37
CA GLY A 559 -14.43 -32.61 32.05
C GLY A 559 -13.27 -31.61 31.90
N VAL A 560 -12.62 -31.17 32.98
CA VAL A 560 -11.48 -30.24 32.90
C VAL A 560 -10.16 -31.01 32.72
N LYS A 561 -9.72 -31.18 31.47
CA LYS A 561 -8.40 -31.76 31.15
C LYS A 561 -7.33 -30.66 31.15
N GLY A 562 -6.21 -30.89 31.84
CA GLY A 562 -5.06 -29.97 31.85
C GLY A 562 -4.85 -29.17 33.15
N THR A 563 -4.09 -28.08 33.06
CA THR A 563 -3.76 -27.18 34.20
C THR A 563 -4.89 -26.18 34.37
N PHE A 564 -5.48 -26.10 35.57
CA PHE A 564 -6.59 -25.18 35.85
C PHE A 564 -6.23 -24.19 36.96
N ARG A 565 -6.86 -23.01 36.94
CA ARG A 565 -6.75 -22.01 38.00
C ARG A 565 -8.12 -21.63 38.51
N VAL A 566 -8.32 -21.76 39.81
CA VAL A 566 -9.54 -21.31 40.46
C VAL A 566 -9.46 -19.81 40.70
N VAL A 567 -10.50 -19.08 40.30
CA VAL A 567 -10.64 -17.63 40.47
C VAL A 567 -11.92 -17.33 41.21
N ASP A 568 -11.89 -16.36 42.12
CA ASP A 568 -13.06 -15.91 42.88
C ASP A 568 -13.31 -14.40 42.72
N GLY A 569 -14.43 -13.93 43.26
CA GLY A 569 -14.80 -12.52 43.21
C GLY A 569 -13.82 -11.61 43.96
N ARG A 570 -13.14 -12.12 45.00
CA ARG A 570 -12.16 -11.37 45.79
C ARG A 570 -10.85 -11.16 45.02
N MET A 571 -10.32 -12.21 44.40
CA MET A 571 -9.12 -12.14 43.53
C MET A 571 -9.33 -11.16 42.36
N LYS A 572 -10.56 -11.03 41.85
CA LYS A 572 -10.91 -9.99 40.86
C LYS A 572 -10.83 -8.57 41.45
N LYS A 573 -11.26 -8.37 42.70
CA LYS A 573 -11.15 -7.07 43.39
C LYS A 573 -9.68 -6.72 43.68
N ASP A 574 -8.90 -7.69 44.18
CA ASP A 574 -7.49 -7.50 44.52
C ASP A 574 -6.63 -7.17 43.29
N THR A 575 -6.85 -7.91 42.19
CA THR A 575 -6.16 -7.61 40.92
C THR A 575 -6.55 -6.25 40.35
N ARG A 576 -7.82 -5.84 40.45
CA ARG A 576 -8.27 -4.51 40.02
C ARG A 576 -7.69 -3.40 40.89
N ALA A 577 -7.55 -3.62 42.19
CA ALA A 577 -6.90 -2.69 43.11
C ALA A 577 -5.40 -2.55 42.80
N ALA A 578 -4.72 -3.67 42.53
CA ALA A 578 -3.32 -3.67 42.11
C ALA A 578 -3.12 -2.91 40.79
N GLN A 579 -3.97 -3.14 39.78
CA GLN A 579 -3.93 -2.41 38.51
C GLN A 579 -4.19 -0.91 38.70
N ARG A 580 -5.13 -0.52 39.56
CA ARG A 580 -5.36 0.89 39.91
C ARG A 580 -4.16 1.51 40.62
N LYS A 581 -3.47 0.76 41.48
CA LYS A 581 -2.24 1.20 42.15
C LYS A 581 -1.11 1.41 41.14
N GLU A 582 -0.97 0.50 40.18
CA GLU A 582 0.02 0.61 39.09
C GLU A 582 -0.27 1.79 38.16
N GLN A 583 -1.54 1.98 37.77
CA GLN A 583 -1.97 3.15 36.98
C GLN A 583 -1.76 4.47 37.75
N ARG A 584 -2.04 4.50 39.06
CA ARG A 584 -1.75 5.66 39.91
C ARG A 584 -0.25 5.90 40.08
N GLY A 585 0.56 4.84 40.12
CA GLY A 585 2.02 4.93 40.13
C GLY A 585 2.57 5.55 38.84
N ARG A 586 2.00 5.20 37.69
CA ARG A 586 2.34 5.80 36.39
C ARG A 586 1.89 7.26 36.24
N GLY A 587 0.85 7.68 36.98
CA GLY A 587 0.35 9.05 37.00
C GLY A 587 1.06 10.01 37.97
N LYS A 588 1.99 9.51 38.80
CA LYS A 588 2.73 10.32 39.80
C LYS A 588 4.11 10.80 39.34
N GLY A 589 4.37 10.81 38.03
CA GLY A 589 5.56 11.47 37.45
C GLY A 589 5.40 12.96 37.18
N GLY A 590 4.28 13.59 37.54
CA GLY A 590 4.03 14.98 37.14
C GLY A 590 2.98 15.68 37.99
N ARG A 591 3.22 15.85 39.29
CA ARG A 591 2.65 16.97 40.06
C ARG A 591 3.66 17.38 41.14
N GLY A 592 4.34 18.49 40.86
CA GLY A 592 5.26 19.16 41.77
C GLY A 592 4.58 19.51 43.09
N HIS A 593 5.35 19.32 44.15
CA HIS A 593 5.05 19.74 45.50
C HIS A 593 5.56 21.18 45.66
N LYS A 594 4.66 22.13 45.95
CA LYS A 594 4.82 23.20 46.97
C LYS A 594 3.83 24.35 46.76
N GLY A 595 3.26 24.81 47.87
CA GLY A 595 2.47 26.03 47.96
C GLY A 595 1.53 26.02 49.16
N GLY A 596 2.03 25.72 50.36
CA GLY A 596 1.31 25.99 51.60
C GLY A 596 1.31 27.50 51.85
N ARG A 597 0.13 28.07 52.07
CA ARG A 597 -0.04 29.40 52.65
C ARG A 597 -0.87 29.29 53.92
N ASP A 598 -0.37 29.98 54.92
CA ASP A 598 -0.86 30.11 56.28
C ASP A 598 -2.34 30.46 56.38
N HIS A 599 -3.05 29.80 57.30
CA HIS A 599 -4.19 30.39 57.99
C HIS A 599 -4.07 30.16 59.49
N LYS A 600 -3.85 31.28 60.19
CA LYS A 600 -4.07 31.44 61.64
C LYS A 600 -5.55 31.15 61.95
N GLY A 601 -5.80 30.41 63.02
CA GLY A 601 -7.15 30.24 63.58
C GLY A 601 -7.13 29.19 64.68
N GLY A 602 -6.98 29.64 65.93
CA GLY A 602 -6.65 28.80 67.07
C GLY A 602 -7.75 27.86 67.56
N ARG A 603 -7.35 26.99 68.49
CA ARG A 603 -8.14 26.54 69.65
C ARG A 603 -7.31 25.57 70.51
N GLY A 604 -7.07 26.00 71.75
CA GLY A 604 -7.26 25.19 72.96
C GLY A 604 -6.43 23.92 73.14
N MET A 605 -5.39 24.04 73.97
CA MET A 605 -4.98 22.94 74.85
C MET A 605 -6.19 22.43 75.65
N LYS A 606 -6.40 21.11 75.68
CA LYS A 606 -6.72 20.38 76.91
C LYS A 606 -6.45 18.88 76.73
N ALA A 607 -5.81 18.33 77.77
CA ALA A 607 -5.32 16.98 77.90
C ALA A 607 -6.44 15.95 78.11
N GLY A 608 -6.16 14.67 77.82
CA GLY A 608 -7.03 13.55 78.17
C GLY A 608 -6.36 12.21 77.91
N LYS A 609 -6.06 11.47 78.99
CA LYS A 609 -5.36 10.18 79.09
C LYS A 609 -6.21 8.99 78.63
N GLY A 610 -5.53 7.87 78.35
CA GLY A 610 -6.00 6.48 78.54
C GLY A 610 -6.84 5.91 77.38
N TYR A 611 -6.78 4.63 77.02
CA TYR A 611 -6.29 3.44 77.68
C TYR A 611 -5.85 2.41 76.64
N ALA A 612 -4.85 1.61 77.00
CA ALA A 612 -4.57 0.33 76.38
C ALA A 612 -5.74 -0.65 76.61
N ASN A 613 -6.02 -1.51 75.64
CA ASN A 613 -6.22 -2.91 76.01
C ASN A 613 -5.86 -3.87 74.88
N LYS A 614 -5.04 -4.86 75.27
CA LYS A 614 -4.74 -6.10 74.56
C LYS A 614 -6.01 -6.96 74.51
N LYS A 615 -6.23 -7.64 73.38
CA LYS A 615 -6.31 -9.10 73.31
C LYS A 615 -6.12 -9.54 71.86
#